data_AF-I3RDL6-F1
#
_entry.id   AF-I3RDL6-F1
#
_cell.length_a   1.000
_cell.length_b   1.000
_cell.length_c   1.000
_cell.angle_alpha   90.00
_cell.angle_beta   90.00
_cell.angle_gamma   90.00
#
_symmetry.space_group_name_H-M   'P 1'
#
loop_
_entity.id
_entity.type
_entity.pdbx_description
1 polymer ?
#
loop_
_entity_poly.entity_id
_entity_poly.type
_entity_poly.pdbx_seq_one_letter_code
_entity_poly.pdbx_strand_id
1 'polypeptide(L)'
;MKFESLDEKIKKVYAKVRTIDEFHWQIDDNSIMGVHKKSGMKLQIRIAGGKEEADKLAQEKEPGILDIIVIPGKGTFYVNNGAFIMSLKFLRPTVQDIADHIVWAGFKVVEEDGKLRQEDVYDYLGGRLIEHLKQGLVNGRDYVFWPFHKCKYCGKYVDIDSLARHMKSHGEDIKEWSEEKYEILEISFVDKKVYDKFGKEVPMDKFSDEAKDFIKDSFEGEGL
;
A
#
# COMPACT_ATOMS: atom_id res chain seq x y z
N MET A 1 6.43 29.05 -11.95
CA MET A 1 6.60 28.39 -13.26
C MET A 1 5.24 28.29 -13.94
N LYS A 2 5.16 28.39 -15.26
CA LYS A 2 3.91 28.19 -16.00
C LYS A 2 3.87 26.75 -16.53
N PHE A 3 2.71 26.08 -16.48
CA PHE A 3 2.61 24.68 -16.92
C PHE A 3 2.94 24.52 -18.41
N GLU A 4 2.60 25.52 -19.21
CA GLU A 4 2.82 25.55 -20.66
C GLU A 4 4.30 25.49 -21.04
N SER A 5 5.19 26.00 -20.18
CA SER A 5 6.64 26.01 -20.43
C SER A 5 7.35 24.70 -20.04
N LEU A 6 6.66 23.73 -19.45
CA LEU A 6 7.26 22.43 -19.09
C LEU A 6 7.61 21.62 -20.34
N ASP A 7 8.64 20.78 -20.21
CA ASP A 7 9.00 19.81 -21.25
C ASP A 7 7.83 18.85 -21.56
N GLU A 8 7.64 18.55 -22.84
CA GLU A 8 6.54 17.69 -23.30
C GLU A 8 6.61 16.26 -22.72
N LYS A 9 7.79 15.76 -22.37
CA LYS A 9 7.94 14.46 -21.69
C LYS A 9 7.36 14.54 -20.27
N ILE A 10 7.63 15.61 -19.52
CA ILE A 10 7.07 15.82 -18.18
C ILE A 10 5.55 15.91 -18.25
N LYS A 11 5.01 16.70 -19.19
CA LYS A 11 3.55 16.80 -19.40
C LYS A 11 2.92 15.44 -19.71
N LYS A 12 3.56 14.61 -20.55
CA LYS A 12 3.08 13.26 -20.88
C LYS A 12 3.09 12.32 -19.69
N VAL A 13 4.13 12.36 -18.86
CA VAL A 13 4.21 11.57 -17.61
C VAL A 13 3.14 12.04 -16.63
N TYR A 14 3.03 13.35 -16.39
CA TYR A 14 2.03 13.93 -15.50
C TYR A 14 0.60 13.57 -15.92
N ALA A 15 0.29 13.64 -17.22
CA ALA A 15 -1.02 13.28 -17.75
C ALA A 15 -1.44 11.83 -17.42
N LYS A 16 -0.49 10.92 -17.15
CA LYS A 16 -0.77 9.52 -16.76
C LYS A 16 -1.12 9.35 -15.28
N VAL A 17 -0.62 10.22 -14.42
CA VAL A 17 -0.73 10.05 -12.96
C VAL A 17 -1.65 11.07 -12.30
N ARG A 18 -1.93 12.21 -12.94
CA ARG A 18 -2.76 13.30 -12.39
C ARG A 18 -4.16 12.90 -11.93
N THR A 19 -4.69 11.77 -12.41
CA THR A 19 -6.02 11.28 -12.06
C THR A 19 -6.01 10.28 -10.89
N ILE A 20 -4.84 9.92 -10.38
CA ILE A 20 -4.68 9.09 -9.18
C ILE A 20 -4.74 10.08 -8.01
N ASP A 21 -5.94 10.30 -7.50
CA ASP A 21 -6.24 11.35 -6.54
C ASP A 21 -5.93 10.95 -5.10
N GLU A 22 -5.47 9.72 -4.86
CA GLU A 22 -4.84 9.30 -3.62
C GLU A 22 -3.55 10.07 -3.34
N PHE A 23 -2.94 10.65 -4.36
CA PHE A 23 -1.74 11.49 -4.26
C PHE A 23 -2.04 12.98 -4.51
N HIS A 24 -1.37 13.84 -3.75
CA HIS A 24 -1.22 15.26 -4.08
C HIS A 24 0.04 15.44 -4.93
N TRP A 25 -0.12 16.00 -6.13
CA TRP A 25 0.96 16.09 -7.12
C TRP A 25 1.59 17.48 -7.19
N GLN A 26 2.91 17.53 -7.22
CA GLN A 26 3.74 18.71 -7.47
C GLN A 26 4.63 18.41 -8.69
N ILE A 27 4.87 19.41 -9.53
CA ILE A 27 5.63 19.26 -10.78
C ILE A 27 6.73 20.31 -10.81
N ASP A 28 7.95 19.85 -11.01
CA ASP A 28 9.13 20.68 -11.25
C ASP A 28 9.67 20.40 -12.66
N ASP A 29 10.69 21.15 -13.10
CA ASP A 29 11.24 21.05 -14.46
C ASP A 29 11.70 19.62 -14.83
N ASN A 30 12.14 18.84 -13.84
CA ASN A 30 12.79 17.54 -14.04
C ASN A 30 12.07 16.36 -13.37
N SER A 31 11.05 16.60 -12.55
CA SER A 31 10.38 15.53 -11.80
C SER A 31 8.94 15.85 -11.42
N ILE A 32 8.18 14.81 -11.14
CA ILE A 32 6.84 14.89 -10.55
C ILE A 32 6.88 14.24 -9.17
N MET A 33 6.45 14.96 -8.15
CA MET A 33 6.38 14.50 -6.77
C MET A 33 4.92 14.22 -6.40
N GLY A 34 4.64 13.04 -5.88
CA GLY A 34 3.36 12.66 -5.31
C GLY A 34 3.50 12.48 -3.79
N VAL A 35 2.57 13.05 -3.04
CA VAL A 35 2.43 12.78 -1.60
C VAL A 35 1.11 12.04 -1.37
N HIS A 36 1.17 10.80 -0.89
CA HIS A 36 -0.03 10.02 -0.60
C HIS A 36 -0.82 10.71 0.51
N LYS A 37 -2.04 11.16 0.21
CA LYS A 37 -2.83 12.07 1.06
C LYS A 37 -3.11 11.52 2.44
N LYS A 38 -3.25 10.19 2.57
CA LYS A 38 -3.55 9.52 3.84
C LYS A 38 -2.30 9.32 4.70
N SER A 39 -1.24 8.74 4.11
CA SER A 39 -0.04 8.32 4.86
C SER A 39 1.09 9.34 4.91
N GLY A 40 1.07 10.37 4.05
CA GLY A 40 2.19 11.29 3.85
C GLY A 40 3.40 10.69 3.09
N MET A 41 3.37 9.40 2.71
CA MET A 41 4.44 8.77 1.93
C MET A 41 4.67 9.48 0.60
N LYS A 42 5.95 9.63 0.23
CA LYS A 42 6.38 10.37 -0.95
C LYS A 42 6.76 9.43 -2.09
N LEU A 43 6.42 9.85 -3.30
CA LEU A 43 6.73 9.19 -4.55
C LEU A 43 7.35 10.21 -5.52
N GLN A 44 8.55 9.95 -6.02
CA GLN A 44 9.16 10.72 -7.10
C GLN A 44 9.03 9.99 -8.42
N ILE A 45 8.72 10.75 -9.47
CA ILE A 45 8.74 10.28 -10.84
C ILE A 45 9.76 11.11 -11.62
N ARG A 46 10.83 10.47 -12.08
CA ARG A 46 11.89 11.06 -12.91
C ARG A 46 11.83 10.48 -14.32
N ILE A 47 12.40 11.19 -15.29
CA ILE A 47 12.41 10.76 -16.69
C ILE A 47 13.86 10.55 -17.10
N ALA A 48 14.15 9.40 -17.70
CA ALA A 48 15.46 9.09 -18.28
C ALA A 48 15.35 8.88 -19.79
N GLY A 49 16.35 9.30 -20.55
CA GLY A 49 16.44 9.08 -22.00
C GLY A 49 16.70 7.63 -22.39
N GLY A 50 17.21 6.80 -21.48
CA GLY A 50 17.51 5.39 -21.73
C GLY A 50 17.87 4.61 -20.47
N LYS A 51 18.21 3.33 -20.66
CA LYS A 51 18.52 2.40 -19.57
C LYS A 51 19.72 2.85 -18.74
N GLU A 52 20.83 3.23 -19.38
CA GLU A 52 22.05 3.63 -18.68
C GLU A 52 21.84 4.86 -17.79
N GLU A 53 21.11 5.86 -18.29
CA GLU A 53 20.74 7.04 -17.51
C GLU A 53 19.81 6.69 -16.35
N ALA A 54 18.83 5.80 -16.56
CA ALA A 54 17.95 5.35 -15.49
C ALA A 54 18.70 4.58 -14.40
N ASP A 55 19.64 3.72 -14.77
CA ASP A 55 20.46 2.97 -13.83
C ASP A 55 21.36 3.90 -12.99
N LYS A 56 21.86 5.00 -13.57
CA LYS A 56 22.60 6.05 -12.84
C LYS A 56 21.68 6.80 -11.88
N LEU A 57 20.53 7.28 -12.35
CA LEU A 57 19.55 7.97 -11.51
C LEU A 57 19.13 7.11 -10.32
N ALA A 58 18.95 5.80 -10.50
CA ALA A 58 18.60 4.87 -9.42
C ALA A 58 19.65 4.80 -8.29
N GLN A 59 20.91 5.17 -8.56
CA GLN A 59 21.94 5.29 -7.52
C GLN A 59 21.83 6.59 -6.72
N GLU A 60 21.22 7.63 -7.29
CA GLU A 60 21.06 8.97 -6.71
C GLU A 60 19.73 9.13 -5.96
N LYS A 61 19.09 8.04 -5.56
CA LYS A 61 17.77 8.09 -4.91
C LYS A 61 17.83 8.79 -3.55
N GLU A 62 16.77 9.53 -3.23
CA GLU A 62 16.62 10.14 -1.92
C GLU A 62 16.08 9.12 -0.89
N PRO A 63 16.69 9.02 0.30
CA PRO A 63 16.15 8.19 1.37
C PRO A 63 14.73 8.63 1.77
N GLY A 64 13.84 7.66 1.97
CA GLY A 64 12.46 7.92 2.39
C GLY A 64 11.50 8.36 1.28
N ILE A 65 11.95 8.37 0.02
CA ILE A 65 11.10 8.62 -1.15
C ILE A 65 11.08 7.37 -2.04
N LEU A 66 9.89 6.90 -2.40
CA LEU A 66 9.76 5.88 -3.43
C LEU A 66 10.09 6.50 -4.78
N ASP A 67 10.94 5.86 -5.58
CA ASP A 67 11.40 6.45 -6.83
C ASP A 67 10.96 5.62 -8.04
N ILE A 68 10.37 6.28 -9.03
CA ILE A 68 9.96 5.71 -10.31
C ILE A 68 10.67 6.48 -11.42
N ILE A 69 11.46 5.76 -12.22
CA ILE A 69 12.17 6.31 -13.36
C ILE A 69 11.50 5.81 -14.64
N VAL A 70 10.95 6.75 -15.40
CA VAL A 70 10.24 6.46 -16.65
C VAL A 70 11.18 6.58 -17.83
N ILE A 71 11.31 5.50 -18.60
CA ILE A 71 12.05 5.48 -19.86
C ILE A 71 11.06 5.52 -21.05
N PRO A 72 11.18 6.49 -21.96
CA PRO A 72 10.45 6.50 -23.23
C PRO A 72 10.90 5.32 -24.10
N GLY A 73 9.99 4.40 -24.42
CA GLY A 73 10.32 3.23 -25.25
C GLY A 73 9.42 2.03 -24.97
N LYS A 74 9.70 0.91 -25.63
CA LYS A 74 8.92 -0.33 -25.48
C LYS A 74 9.62 -1.30 -24.52
N GLY A 75 8.86 -1.86 -23.58
CA GLY A 75 9.14 -3.15 -22.95
C GLY A 75 10.09 -3.14 -21.75
N THR A 76 10.14 -2.07 -20.97
CA THR A 76 10.99 -2.00 -19.77
C THR A 76 10.13 -2.04 -18.51
N PHE A 77 10.45 -2.96 -17.59
CA PHE A 77 9.95 -2.97 -16.21
C PHE A 77 10.91 -3.79 -15.34
N TYR A 78 11.60 -3.13 -14.40
CA TYR A 78 12.46 -3.80 -13.41
C TYR A 78 12.68 -2.88 -12.21
N VAL A 79 13.28 -3.43 -11.14
CA VAL A 79 13.69 -2.67 -9.96
C VAL A 79 15.21 -2.64 -9.91
N ASN A 80 15.80 -1.46 -9.70
CA ASN A 80 17.24 -1.29 -9.48
C ASN A 80 17.45 -0.38 -8.28
N ASN A 81 18.25 -0.83 -7.30
CA ASN A 81 18.49 -0.12 -6.05
C ASN A 81 17.19 0.35 -5.35
N GLY A 82 16.08 -0.40 -5.46
CA GLY A 82 14.78 -0.04 -4.89
C GLY A 82 14.00 1.05 -5.65
N ALA A 83 14.53 1.58 -6.77
CA ALA A 83 13.79 2.41 -7.71
C ALA A 83 13.11 1.53 -8.77
N PHE A 84 11.86 1.84 -9.12
CA PHE A 84 11.19 1.20 -10.24
C PHE A 84 11.63 1.85 -11.55
N ILE A 85 12.09 1.07 -12.51
CA ILE A 85 12.46 1.55 -13.83
C ILE A 85 11.50 0.94 -14.85
N MET A 86 10.72 1.78 -15.52
CA MET A 86 9.62 1.29 -16.35
C MET A 86 9.31 2.15 -17.58
N SER A 87 8.67 1.55 -18.58
CA SER A 87 8.05 2.28 -19.68
C SER A 87 6.79 3.02 -19.23
N LEU A 88 6.50 4.17 -19.87
CA LEU A 88 5.34 5.03 -19.56
C LEU A 88 4.00 4.30 -19.45
N LYS A 89 3.79 3.22 -20.22
CA LYS A 89 2.54 2.45 -20.19
C LYS A 89 2.27 1.75 -18.85
N PHE A 90 3.30 1.47 -18.06
CA PHE A 90 3.19 0.80 -16.76
C PHE A 90 3.06 1.78 -15.60
N LEU A 91 3.30 3.08 -15.83
CA LEU A 91 3.33 4.08 -14.77
C LEU A 91 2.01 4.16 -14.00
N ARG A 92 0.90 4.39 -14.69
CA ARG A 92 -0.41 4.52 -14.05
C ARG A 92 -0.78 3.29 -13.21
N PRO A 93 -0.78 2.04 -13.75
CA PRO A 93 -1.12 0.88 -12.94
C PRO A 93 -0.15 0.69 -11.77
N THR A 94 1.17 0.87 -11.95
CA THR A 94 2.09 0.71 -10.82
C THR A 94 1.91 1.77 -9.72
N VAL A 95 1.58 3.02 -10.07
CA VAL A 95 1.26 4.04 -9.05
C VAL A 95 -0.04 3.70 -8.31
N GLN A 96 -1.04 3.13 -8.99
CA GLN A 96 -2.24 2.60 -8.34
C GLN A 96 -1.89 1.44 -7.41
N ASP A 97 -1.12 0.47 -7.89
CA ASP A 97 -0.70 -0.67 -7.07
C ASP A 97 0.10 -0.20 -5.85
N ILE A 98 0.95 0.84 -5.98
CA ILE A 98 1.63 1.45 -4.84
C ILE A 98 0.62 1.98 -3.81
N ALA A 99 -0.42 2.70 -4.23
CA ALA A 99 -1.47 3.19 -3.33
C ALA A 99 -2.18 2.04 -2.61
N ASP A 100 -2.52 0.98 -3.33
CA ASP A 100 -3.21 -0.20 -2.79
C ASP A 100 -2.35 -0.98 -1.77
N HIS A 101 -1.03 -0.76 -1.78
CA HIS A 101 -0.07 -1.34 -0.83
C HIS A 101 0.34 -0.39 0.29
N ILE A 102 -0.28 0.79 0.41
CA ILE A 102 -0.17 1.66 1.58
C ILE A 102 -1.41 1.40 2.45
N VAL A 103 -1.27 0.50 3.42
CA VAL A 103 -2.40 -0.02 4.18
C VAL A 103 -2.40 0.56 5.59
N TRP A 104 -3.56 1.00 6.07
CA TRP A 104 -3.73 1.47 7.45
C TRP A 104 -3.55 0.29 8.41
N ALA A 105 -2.70 0.45 9.41
CA ALA A 105 -2.27 -0.60 10.35
C ALA A 105 -2.61 -0.30 11.82
N GLY A 106 -3.30 0.81 12.08
CA GLY A 106 -3.73 1.18 13.42
C GLY A 106 -3.70 2.68 13.66
N PHE A 107 -3.92 3.06 14.91
CA PHE A 107 -3.93 4.46 15.32
C PHE A 107 -3.45 4.63 16.75
N LYS A 108 -3.15 5.88 17.10
CA LYS A 108 -2.93 6.34 18.47
C LYS A 108 -3.58 7.69 18.70
N VAL A 109 -4.27 7.86 19.81
CA VAL A 109 -4.79 9.15 20.26
C VAL A 109 -3.73 9.83 21.12
N VAL A 110 -3.35 11.04 20.72
CA VAL A 110 -2.37 11.89 21.43
C VAL A 110 -3.02 13.21 21.83
N GLU A 111 -2.51 13.82 22.90
CA GLU A 111 -2.88 15.18 23.27
C GLU A 111 -1.93 16.17 22.56
N GLU A 112 -2.51 17.11 21.82
CA GLU A 112 -1.80 18.20 21.15
C GLU A 112 -2.59 19.49 21.35
N ASP A 113 -1.94 20.52 21.89
CA ASP A 113 -2.54 21.84 22.16
C ASP A 113 -3.88 21.78 22.94
N GLY A 114 -3.95 20.88 23.93
CA GLY A 114 -5.14 20.68 24.77
C GLY A 114 -6.32 20.00 24.05
N LYS A 115 -6.08 19.39 22.89
CA LYS A 115 -7.05 18.61 22.13
C LYS A 115 -6.55 17.18 21.93
N LEU A 116 -7.48 16.24 21.80
CA LEU A 116 -7.16 14.88 21.38
C LEU A 116 -7.12 14.82 19.86
N ARG A 117 -6.01 14.30 19.32
CA ARG A 117 -5.78 14.07 17.89
C ARG A 117 -5.47 12.60 17.67
N GLN A 118 -6.06 12.02 16.63
CA GLN A 118 -5.69 10.68 16.16
C GLN A 118 -4.48 10.78 15.22
N GLU A 119 -3.47 9.96 15.50
CA GLU A 119 -2.33 9.69 14.63
C GLU A 119 -2.52 8.31 14.02
N ASP A 120 -2.72 8.26 12.70
CA ASP A 120 -2.84 7.00 11.97
C ASP A 120 -1.47 6.41 11.64
N VAL A 121 -1.38 5.08 11.69
CA VAL A 121 -0.21 4.32 11.30
C VAL A 121 -0.50 3.64 9.97
N TYR A 122 0.40 3.81 9.00
CA TYR A 122 0.33 3.15 7.69
C TYR A 122 1.57 2.31 7.44
N ASP A 123 1.37 1.10 6.90
CA ASP A 123 2.43 0.21 6.45
C ASP A 123 2.49 0.25 4.91
N TYR A 124 3.70 0.44 4.36
CA TYR A 124 3.94 0.25 2.92
C TYR A 124 4.45 -1.17 2.65
N LEU A 125 3.62 -1.97 1.98
CA LEU A 125 3.86 -3.38 1.71
C LEU A 125 4.68 -3.60 0.42
N GLY A 126 5.79 -2.89 0.27
CA GLY A 126 6.59 -2.86 -0.96
C GLY A 126 7.13 -4.23 -1.39
N GLY A 127 7.52 -5.09 -0.44
CA GLY A 127 7.94 -6.46 -0.75
C GLY A 127 6.80 -7.28 -1.38
N ARG A 128 5.59 -7.15 -0.85
CA ARG A 128 4.41 -7.85 -1.35
C ARG A 128 3.95 -7.30 -2.70
N LEU A 129 4.02 -5.99 -2.89
CA LEU A 129 3.78 -5.32 -4.17
C LEU A 129 4.60 -5.95 -5.31
N ILE A 130 5.89 -6.20 -5.10
CA ILE A 130 6.74 -6.81 -6.12
C ILE A 130 6.26 -8.21 -6.50
N GLU A 131 5.82 -9.02 -5.53
CA GLU A 131 5.30 -10.35 -5.80
C GLU A 131 3.96 -10.29 -6.55
N HIS A 132 3.06 -9.37 -6.17
CA HIS A 132 1.80 -9.15 -6.87
C HIS A 132 2.00 -8.72 -8.32
N LEU A 133 2.93 -7.80 -8.57
CA LEU A 133 3.28 -7.37 -9.92
C LEU A 133 3.83 -8.53 -10.78
N LYS A 134 4.65 -9.42 -10.21
CA LYS A 134 5.18 -10.60 -10.92
C LYS A 134 4.08 -11.60 -11.27
N GLN A 135 3.10 -11.76 -10.39
CA GLN A 135 2.01 -12.71 -10.54
C GLN A 135 0.80 -12.14 -11.30
N GLY A 136 0.77 -10.82 -11.52
CA GLY A 136 -0.36 -10.13 -12.15
C GLY A 136 -1.61 -10.06 -11.26
N LEU A 137 -1.43 -10.07 -9.93
CA LEU A 137 -2.51 -10.02 -8.96
C LEU A 137 -2.97 -8.58 -8.72
N VAL A 138 -4.28 -8.40 -8.58
CA VAL A 138 -4.96 -7.12 -8.41
C VAL A 138 -5.77 -7.12 -7.12
N ASN A 139 -5.55 -6.11 -6.27
CA ASN A 139 -6.31 -5.92 -5.03
C ASN A 139 -7.81 -5.72 -5.34
N GLY A 140 -8.69 -6.32 -4.54
CA GLY A 140 -10.14 -6.32 -4.71
C GLY A 140 -10.66 -7.32 -5.75
N ARG A 141 -9.79 -7.89 -6.60
CA ARG A 141 -10.15 -8.94 -7.56
C ARG A 141 -9.59 -10.30 -7.16
N ASP A 142 -8.29 -10.35 -6.90
CA ASP A 142 -7.57 -11.61 -6.67
C ASP A 142 -7.25 -11.81 -5.18
N TYR A 143 -7.14 -10.72 -4.43
CA TYR A 143 -6.91 -10.70 -2.99
C TYR A 143 -7.40 -9.39 -2.37
N VAL A 144 -7.47 -9.32 -1.06
CA VAL A 144 -7.59 -8.06 -0.29
C VAL A 144 -6.64 -8.06 0.89
N PHE A 145 -6.13 -6.89 1.27
CA PHE A 145 -5.48 -6.71 2.56
C PHE A 145 -6.52 -6.40 3.63
N TRP A 146 -6.42 -7.07 4.77
CA TRP A 146 -7.34 -6.88 5.88
C TRP A 146 -6.58 -6.79 7.23
N PRO A 147 -6.95 -5.86 8.12
CA PRO A 147 -6.34 -5.74 9.43
C PRO A 147 -6.86 -6.80 10.41
N PHE A 148 -5.93 -7.50 11.07
CA PHE A 148 -6.22 -8.46 12.14
C PHE A 148 -5.49 -8.07 13.43
N HIS A 149 -6.23 -8.00 14.53
CA HIS A 149 -5.65 -7.79 15.85
C HIS A 149 -5.17 -9.12 16.44
N LYS A 150 -3.97 -9.15 16.99
CA LYS A 150 -3.45 -10.32 17.70
C LYS A 150 -3.82 -10.24 19.18
N CYS A 151 -4.88 -10.95 19.56
CA CYS A 151 -5.42 -10.89 20.91
C CYS A 151 -4.39 -11.32 21.96
N LYS A 152 -4.14 -10.45 22.95
CA LYS A 152 -3.17 -10.71 24.04
C LYS A 152 -3.58 -11.84 24.99
N TYR A 153 -4.86 -12.21 25.02
CA TYR A 153 -5.40 -13.23 25.92
C TYR A 153 -5.31 -14.65 25.34
N CYS A 154 -5.72 -14.84 24.08
CA CYS A 154 -5.75 -16.15 23.44
C CYS A 154 -4.65 -16.36 22.39
N GLY A 155 -3.91 -15.30 22.03
CA GLY A 155 -2.85 -15.32 21.03
C GLY A 155 -3.33 -15.49 19.58
N LYS A 156 -4.65 -15.47 19.35
CA LYS A 156 -5.27 -15.64 18.03
C LYS A 156 -5.41 -14.31 17.29
N TYR A 157 -5.43 -14.39 15.96
CA TYR A 157 -5.84 -13.30 15.09
C TYR A 157 -7.35 -13.15 15.08
N VAL A 158 -7.82 -11.93 15.25
CA VAL A 158 -9.23 -11.52 15.21
C VAL A 158 -9.35 -10.43 14.16
N ASP A 159 -10.28 -10.55 13.21
CA ASP A 159 -10.52 -9.48 12.23
C ASP A 159 -11.03 -8.21 12.94
N ILE A 160 -10.78 -7.05 12.34
CA ILE A 160 -11.13 -5.76 12.94
C ILE A 160 -12.63 -5.64 13.28
N ASP A 161 -13.52 -6.21 12.48
CA ASP A 161 -14.97 -6.07 12.65
C ASP A 161 -15.49 -6.91 13.83
N SER A 162 -14.83 -8.04 14.10
CA SER A 162 -15.12 -8.90 15.24
C SER A 162 -14.46 -8.46 16.55
N LEU A 163 -13.46 -7.58 16.50
CA LEU A 163 -12.60 -7.25 17.63
C LEU A 163 -13.37 -6.80 18.88
N ALA A 164 -14.35 -5.90 18.71
CA ALA A 164 -15.13 -5.37 19.83
C ALA A 164 -15.85 -6.47 20.62
N ARG A 165 -16.49 -7.41 19.90
CA ARG A 165 -17.20 -8.54 20.51
C ARG A 165 -16.21 -9.53 21.13
N HIS A 166 -15.08 -9.77 20.48
CA HIS A 166 -14.04 -10.67 20.99
C HIS A 166 -13.48 -10.16 22.32
N MET A 167 -13.06 -8.89 22.38
CA MET A 167 -12.46 -8.32 23.59
C MET A 167 -13.43 -8.24 24.76
N LYS A 168 -14.72 -8.01 24.47
CA LYS A 168 -15.77 -8.06 25.50
C LYS A 168 -15.86 -9.43 26.19
N SER A 169 -15.60 -10.52 25.47
CA SER A 169 -15.57 -11.86 26.07
C SER A 169 -14.40 -12.07 27.05
N HIS A 170 -13.33 -11.27 26.92
CA HIS A 170 -12.21 -11.19 27.86
C HIS A 170 -12.39 -10.11 28.93
N GLY A 171 -13.54 -9.42 28.96
CA GLY A 171 -13.84 -8.36 29.91
C GLY A 171 -13.20 -7.00 29.58
N GLU A 172 -12.74 -6.78 28.35
CA GLU A 172 -12.24 -5.48 27.89
C GLU A 172 -13.24 -4.78 26.95
N ASP A 173 -13.37 -3.47 27.09
CA ASP A 173 -14.09 -2.61 26.13
C ASP A 173 -13.07 -1.83 25.31
N ILE A 174 -13.05 -2.05 23.99
CA ILE A 174 -12.11 -1.39 23.08
C ILE A 174 -12.34 0.13 23.02
N LYS A 175 -13.51 0.62 23.44
CA LYS A 175 -13.79 2.07 23.50
C LYS A 175 -12.93 2.80 24.53
N GLU A 176 -12.37 2.08 25.49
CA GLU A 176 -11.46 2.62 26.50
C GLU A 176 -10.01 2.64 26.00
N TRP A 177 -9.74 2.16 24.77
CA TRP A 177 -8.40 2.11 24.21
C TRP A 177 -8.09 3.41 23.46
N SER A 178 -6.91 3.95 23.72
CA SER A 178 -6.37 5.10 23.00
C SER A 178 -5.37 4.71 21.90
N GLU A 179 -5.07 3.42 21.74
CA GLU A 179 -4.13 2.92 20.74
C GLU A 179 -4.53 1.51 20.29
N GLU A 180 -4.50 1.28 18.98
CA GLU A 180 -4.72 -0.02 18.36
C GLU A 180 -3.67 -0.28 17.29
N LYS A 181 -3.20 -1.53 17.22
CA LYS A 181 -2.28 -2.00 16.18
C LYS A 181 -2.77 -3.32 15.61
N TYR A 182 -2.63 -3.43 14.30
CA TYR A 182 -3.09 -4.54 13.50
C TYR A 182 -1.94 -5.16 12.71
N GLU A 183 -1.98 -6.48 12.57
CA GLU A 183 -1.22 -7.17 11.53
C GLU A 183 -2.03 -7.12 10.24
N ILE A 184 -1.41 -6.66 9.15
CA ILE A 184 -2.03 -6.66 7.83
C ILE A 184 -1.80 -8.01 7.18
N LEU A 185 -2.89 -8.74 6.98
CA LEU A 185 -2.89 -10.04 6.31
C LEU A 185 -3.57 -9.92 4.95
N GLU A 186 -3.13 -10.74 4.01
CA GLU A 186 -3.75 -10.87 2.71
C GLU A 186 -4.70 -12.06 2.70
N ILE A 187 -5.95 -11.81 2.33
CA ILE A 187 -6.95 -12.84 2.05
C ILE A 187 -6.94 -13.06 0.54
N SER A 188 -6.40 -14.20 0.09
CA SER A 188 -6.27 -14.51 -1.33
C SER A 188 -7.47 -15.30 -1.84
N PHE A 189 -8.17 -14.77 -2.83
CA PHE A 189 -9.31 -15.42 -3.48
C PHE A 189 -8.87 -16.45 -4.52
N VAL A 190 -7.63 -16.35 -5.00
CA VAL A 190 -7.07 -17.25 -6.01
C VAL A 190 -6.94 -18.69 -5.48
N ASP A 191 -6.43 -18.84 -4.26
CA ASP A 191 -6.14 -20.13 -3.65
C ASP A 191 -6.84 -20.36 -2.31
N LYS A 192 -7.68 -19.41 -1.88
CA LYS A 192 -8.48 -19.46 -0.66
C LYS A 192 -7.63 -19.64 0.60
N LYS A 193 -6.52 -18.90 0.66
CA LYS A 193 -5.58 -18.90 1.79
C LYS A 193 -5.37 -17.49 2.33
N VAL A 194 -4.76 -17.43 3.51
CA VAL A 194 -4.34 -16.18 4.15
C VAL A 194 -2.83 -16.11 4.21
N TYR A 195 -2.26 -14.97 3.87
CA TYR A 195 -0.82 -14.72 3.88
C TYR A 195 -0.47 -13.53 4.79
N ASP A 196 0.70 -13.57 5.41
CA ASP A 196 1.25 -12.39 6.07
C ASP A 196 1.78 -11.38 5.04
N LYS A 197 2.16 -10.20 5.51
CA LYS A 197 2.73 -9.14 4.64
C LYS A 197 4.03 -9.50 3.93
N PHE A 198 4.64 -10.64 4.24
CA PHE A 198 5.84 -11.16 3.59
C PHE A 198 5.51 -12.29 2.59
N GLY A 199 4.23 -12.63 2.40
CA GLY A 199 3.76 -13.69 1.51
C GLY A 199 3.87 -15.09 2.11
N LYS A 200 4.01 -15.22 3.43
CA LYS A 200 4.02 -16.52 4.11
C LYS A 200 2.60 -16.89 4.53
N GLU A 201 2.19 -18.12 4.20
CA GLU A 201 0.87 -18.64 4.58
C GLU A 201 0.68 -18.64 6.11
N VAL A 202 -0.45 -18.10 6.56
CA VAL A 202 -0.89 -18.10 7.96
C VAL A 202 -1.96 -19.18 8.12
N PRO A 203 -1.69 -20.27 8.86
CA PRO A 203 -2.64 -21.36 8.98
C PRO A 203 -3.92 -20.94 9.73
N MET A 204 -5.07 -21.52 9.35
CA MET A 204 -6.38 -21.19 9.93
C MET A 204 -6.47 -21.43 11.45
N ASP A 205 -5.61 -22.28 12.02
CA ASP A 205 -5.55 -22.52 13.46
C ASP A 205 -5.04 -21.29 14.25
N LYS A 206 -4.42 -20.31 13.58
CA LYS A 206 -3.97 -19.06 14.19
C LYS A 206 -5.08 -18.03 14.40
N PHE A 207 -6.26 -18.25 13.83
CA PHE A 207 -7.39 -17.33 13.90
C PHE A 207 -8.38 -17.74 14.98
N SER A 208 -9.09 -16.76 15.54
CA SER A 208 -10.26 -17.01 16.40
C SER A 208 -11.40 -17.61 15.57
N ASP A 209 -12.41 -18.17 16.22
CA ASP A 209 -13.48 -18.84 15.49
C ASP A 209 -14.31 -17.83 14.65
N GLU A 210 -14.57 -16.64 15.19
CA GLU A 210 -15.24 -15.59 14.43
C GLU A 210 -14.40 -15.08 13.23
N ALA A 211 -13.08 -14.98 13.37
CA ALA A 211 -12.21 -14.62 12.25
C ALA A 211 -12.14 -15.72 11.18
N LYS A 212 -12.20 -17.00 11.57
CA LYS A 212 -12.29 -18.11 10.61
C LYS A 212 -13.58 -18.04 9.81
N ASP A 213 -14.69 -17.70 10.44
CA ASP A 213 -15.98 -17.58 9.75
C ASP A 213 -15.95 -16.39 8.78
N PHE A 214 -15.47 -15.23 9.21
CA PHE A 214 -15.23 -14.07 8.34
C PHE A 214 -14.36 -14.40 7.11
N ILE A 215 -13.24 -15.11 7.31
CA ILE A 215 -12.34 -15.51 6.20
C ILE A 215 -13.05 -16.45 5.23
N LYS A 216 -13.83 -17.42 5.73
CA LYS A 216 -14.58 -18.34 4.86
C LYS A 216 -15.63 -17.61 4.06
N ASP A 217 -16.40 -16.72 4.69
CA ASP A 217 -17.42 -15.91 4.04
C ASP A 217 -16.80 -15.05 2.92
N SER A 218 -15.58 -14.54 3.15
CA SER A 218 -14.81 -13.78 2.15
C SER A 218 -14.43 -14.61 0.92
N PHE A 219 -14.27 -15.93 1.04
CA PHE A 219 -13.98 -16.83 -0.09
C PHE A 219 -15.22 -17.33 -0.82
N GLU A 220 -16.36 -17.30 -0.16
CA GLU A 220 -17.60 -17.83 -0.70
C GLU A 220 -18.31 -16.83 -1.60
N GLY A 221 -18.03 -15.53 -1.45
CA GLY A 221 -18.46 -14.42 -2.31
C GLY A 221 -19.95 -14.47 -2.61
N GLU A 222 -20.75 -13.56 -2.05
CA GLU A 222 -22.18 -13.47 -2.37
C GLU A 222 -22.39 -13.63 -3.89
N GLY A 223 -22.96 -14.77 -4.29
CA GLY A 223 -23.17 -15.09 -5.69
C GLY A 223 -24.06 -14.03 -6.32
N LEU A 224 -23.46 -13.15 -7.10
CA LEU A 224 -24.12 -12.16 -7.95
C LEU A 224 -23.60 -12.29 -9.37
#